data_AF-A0A7Z6XEH3-F1
#
_entry.id   AF-A0A7Z6XEH3-F1
#
_cell.length_a   1.000
_cell.length_b   1.000
_cell.length_c   1.000
_cell.angle_alpha   90.00
_cell.angle_beta   90.00
_cell.angle_gamma   90.00
#
_symmetry.space_group_name_H-M   'P 1'
#
loop_
_entity.id
_entity.type
_entity.pdbx_description
1 polymer ?
#
loop_
_entity_poly.entity_id
_entity_poly.type
_entity_poly.pdbx_seq_one_letter_code
_entity_poly.pdbx_strand_id
1 'polypeptide(L)' 'MLPALPQTRGGGLHDVCALGRGYGGWPAGSREARICEETYGR' A
#
# COMPACT_ATOMS: atom_id res chain seq x y z
N MET A 1 -20.54 9.43 -0.65
CA MET A 1 -19.26 9.79 0.02
C MET A 1 -18.18 8.94 -0.59
N LEU A 2 -17.25 9.52 -1.34
CA LEU A 2 -16.03 8.78 -1.70
C LEU A 2 -15.17 8.68 -0.43
N PRO A 3 -14.62 7.50 -0.09
CA PRO A 3 -13.65 7.42 0.99
C PRO A 3 -12.50 8.35 0.66
N ALA A 4 -12.05 9.13 1.66
CA ALA A 4 -10.88 9.98 1.47
C ALA A 4 -9.70 9.08 1.12
N LEU A 5 -9.26 9.12 -0.14
CA LEU A 5 -8.01 8.50 -0.54
C LEU A 5 -6.90 9.24 0.20
N PRO A 6 -5.89 8.55 0.76
CA PRO A 6 -4.82 9.23 1.45
C PRO A 6 -4.09 10.06 0.41
N GLN A 7 -4.03 11.37 0.64
CA GLN A 7 -3.20 12.28 -0.12
C GLN A 7 -1.74 11.88 0.04
N THR A 8 -1.24 11.05 -0.87
CA THR A 8 0.18 10.71 -1.01
C THR A 8 0.92 11.99 -1.40
N ARG A 9 1.20 12.84 -0.40
CA ARG A 9 2.04 14.03 -0.54
C ARG A 9 3.48 13.54 -0.72
N GLY A 10 3.80 13.12 -1.94
CA GLY A 10 5.05 12.46 -2.29
C GLY A 10 4.82 10.98 -2.52
N GLY A 11 4.56 10.58 -3.76
CA GLY A 11 4.35 9.19 -4.16
C GLY A 11 5.62 8.35 -4.00
N GLY A 12 5.90 7.95 -2.77
CA GLY A 12 6.90 6.94 -2.46
C GLY A 12 6.32 5.56 -2.71
N LEU A 13 7.12 4.70 -3.33
CA LEU A 13 6.82 3.28 -3.55
C LEU A 13 6.32 2.58 -2.27
N HIS A 14 6.82 2.98 -1.10
CA HIS A 14 6.43 2.44 0.19
C HIS A 14 4.96 2.72 0.58
N ASP A 15 4.39 3.84 0.12
CA ASP A 15 2.98 4.19 0.38
C ASP A 15 2.01 3.26 -0.36
N VAL A 16 2.46 2.63 -1.45
CA VAL A 16 1.67 1.65 -2.21
C VAL A 16 1.37 0.42 -1.35
N CYS A 17 2.31 0.00 -0.51
CA CYS A 17 2.10 -1.16 0.36
C CYS A 17 1.12 -0.84 1.49
N ALA A 18 1.17 0.37 2.05
CA ALA A 18 0.20 0.84 3.02
C ALA A 18 -1.21 0.98 2.41
N LEU A 19 -1.29 1.48 1.18
CA LEU A 19 -2.51 1.57 0.39
C LEU A 19 -3.13 0.18 0.13
N GLY A 20 -2.33 -0.79 -0.33
CA GLY A 20 -2.81 -2.15 -0.58
C GLY A 20 -3.35 -2.83 0.68
N ARG A 21 -2.70 -2.63 1.84
CA ARG A 21 -3.18 -3.15 3.13
C ARG A 21 -4.46 -2.48 3.62
N GLY A 22 -4.56 -1.15 3.50
CA GLY A 22 -5.70 -0.39 4.03
C GLY A 22 -6.93 -0.34 3.11
N TYR A 23 -6.71 -0.24 1.80
CA TYR A 23 -7.77 -0.07 0.79
C TYR A 23 -7.92 -1.30 -0.11
N GLY A 24 -6.82 -1.94 -0.49
CA GLY A 24 -6.84 -3.17 -1.28
C GLY A 24 -7.23 -4.42 -0.47
N GLY A 25 -7.29 -4.29 0.86
CA GLY A 25 -7.63 -5.38 1.77
C GLY A 25 -6.56 -6.47 1.85
N TRP A 26 -5.29 -6.15 1.54
CA TRP A 26 -4.21 -7.13 1.59
C TRP A 26 -3.94 -7.58 3.02
N PRO A 27 -4.09 -8.88 3.32
CA PRO A 27 -3.75 -9.41 4.64
C PRO A 27 -2.27 -9.22 4.98
N ALA A 28 -1.96 -9.05 6.27
CA ALA A 28 -0.58 -9.00 6.73
C ALA A 28 0.13 -10.33 6.38
N GLY A 29 1.25 -10.24 5.64
CA GLY A 29 1.98 -11.41 5.17
C GLY A 29 1.41 -12.07 3.91
N SER A 30 0.41 -11.49 3.26
CA SER A 30 -0.07 -11.95 1.96
C SER A 30 1.03 -11.87 0.91
N ARG A 31 0.85 -12.62 -0.18
CA ARG A 31 1.80 -12.63 -1.30
C ARG A 31 1.94 -11.23 -1.91
N GLU A 32 0.84 -10.51 -2.02
CA GLU A 32 0.77 -9.13 -2.50
C GLU A 32 1.53 -8.17 -1.59
N ALA A 33 1.34 -8.30 -0.27
CA ALA A 33 2.07 -7.49 0.70
C ALA A 33 3.59 -7.77 0.62
N ARG A 34 4.01 -9.03 0.55
CA ARG A 34 5.44 -9.39 0.42
C ARG A 34 6.07 -8.87 -0.87
N ILE A 35 5.41 -9.05 -2.01
CA ILE A 35 5.91 -8.57 -3.31
C ILE A 35 6.02 -7.05 -3.29
N CYS A 36 5.05 -6.36 -2.67
CA CYS A 36 5.11 -4.91 -2.54
C CYS A 36 6.32 -4.48 -1.70
N GLU A 37 6.55 -5.08 -0.54
CA GLU A 37 7.72 -4.76 0.29
C GLU A 37 9.04 -5.09 -0.43
N GLU A 38 9.13 -6.20 -1.17
CA GLU A 38 10.32 -6.56 -1.97
C GLU A 38 10.58 -5.58 -3.14
N THR A 39 9.52 -5.12 -3.80
CA THR A 39 9.65 -4.27 -4.99
C THR A 39 9.77 -2.79 -4.59
N TYR A 40 9.10 -2.40 -3.51
CA TYR A 40 8.74 -1.02 -3.20
C TYR A 40 9.07 -0.58 -1.76
N GLY A 41 9.48 -1.48 -0.86
CA GLY A 41 9.76 -1.20 0.56
C GLY A 41 11.14 -0.57 0.86
N ARG A 42 11.65 0.30 -0.02
CA ARG A 42 12.92 1.02 0.19
C ARG A 42 12.78 2.18 1.17
#